data_AF-A0A7G9FLI1-F1
#
_entry.id   AF-A0A7G9FLI1-F1
#
_cell.length_a   1.000
_cell.length_b   1.000
_cell.length_c   1.000
_cell.angle_alpha   90.00
_cell.angle_beta   90.00
_cell.angle_gamma   90.00
#
_symmetry.space_group_name_H-M   'P 1'
#
loop_
_entity.id
_entity.type
_entity.pdbx_description
1 polymer ?
#
loop_
_entity_poly.entity_id
_entity_poly.type
_entity_poly.pdbx_seq_one_letter_code
_entity_poly.pdbx_strand_id
1 'polypeptide(L)'
;MNRCIAEDILKDFLLERGEDVQKIMMFDLTYEKQMENAKQEWFNDGVEEGRAEGYSSGIAEGRAEGYRRLVNSIIKKLQKNKSLEQIADELKESVETIQPIYDIVKKHAPEYDADTITTEVLEARENEKV
;
A
#
# COMPACT_ATOMS: atom_id res chain seq x y z
N MET A 1 -3.99 18.54 52.81
CA MET A 1 -3.17 18.98 51.66
C MET A 1 -3.27 20.48 51.45
N ASN A 2 -4.46 21.04 51.18
CA ASN A 2 -4.65 22.48 50.94
C ASN A 2 -4.16 23.39 52.09
N ARG A 3 -4.34 23.01 53.36
CA ARG A 3 -3.79 23.74 54.52
C ARG A 3 -2.27 23.81 54.51
N CYS A 4 -1.60 22.71 54.15
CA CYS A 4 -0.13 22.65 54.12
C CYS A 4 0.47 23.48 52.98
N ILE A 5 -0.26 23.61 51.87
CA ILE A 5 0.08 24.50 50.75
C ILE A 5 -0.15 25.96 51.15
N ALA A 6 -1.28 26.26 51.81
CA ALA A 6 -1.61 27.61 52.26
C ALA A 6 -0.68 28.12 53.38
N GLU A 7 -0.15 27.22 54.21
CA GLU A 7 0.79 27.53 55.28
C GLU A 7 2.27 27.36 54.87
N ASP A 8 2.57 27.17 53.57
CA ASP A 8 3.94 27.09 53.02
C ASP A 8 4.85 26.04 53.73
N ILE A 9 4.27 24.97 54.28
CA ILE A 9 4.95 24.04 55.21
C ILE A 9 6.21 23.37 54.61
N LEU A 10 6.29 23.26 53.28
CA LEU A 10 7.42 22.65 52.56
C LEU A 10 8.29 23.66 51.79
N LYS A 11 8.00 24.96 51.86
CA LYS A 11 8.63 25.98 51.03
C LYS A 11 10.13 26.04 51.21
N ASP A 12 10.60 26.16 52.45
CA ASP A 12 12.03 26.29 52.75
C ASP A 12 12.80 25.02 52.34
N PHE A 13 12.20 23.86 52.56
CA PHE A 13 12.78 22.57 52.15
C PHE A 13 12.96 22.44 50.64
N LEU A 14 11.97 22.88 49.85
CA LEU A 14 12.05 22.84 48.38
C LEU A 14 12.99 23.91 47.82
N LEU A 15 13.08 25.07 48.47
CA LEU A 15 14.02 26.13 48.08
C LEU A 15 15.48 25.72 48.34
N GLU A 16 15.79 25.09 49.47
CA GLU A 16 17.11 24.55 49.77
C GLU A 16 17.55 23.46 48.78
N ARG A 17 16.59 22.72 48.21
CA ARG A 17 16.80 21.65 47.22
C ARG A 17 16.35 22.02 45.81
N GLY A 18 16.31 23.32 45.50
CA GLY A 18 15.73 23.82 44.25
C GLY A 18 16.31 23.15 42.99
N GLU A 19 17.62 22.88 42.96
CA GLU A 19 18.26 22.18 41.84
C GLU A 19 17.75 20.75 41.65
N ASP A 20 17.52 20.01 42.73
CA ASP A 20 17.04 18.62 42.66
C ASP A 20 15.57 18.60 42.22
N VAL A 21 14.76 19.54 42.70
CA VAL A 21 13.36 19.72 42.27
C VAL A 21 13.30 20.07 40.77
N GLN A 22 14.15 20.99 40.31
CA GLN A 22 14.23 21.34 38.88
C GLN A 22 14.68 20.17 38.02
N LYS A 23 15.68 19.40 38.44
CA LYS A 23 16.14 18.21 37.72
C LYS A 23 15.03 17.17 37.59
N ILE A 24 14.34 16.84 38.68
CA ILE A 24 13.24 15.86 38.67
C ILE A 24 12.14 16.31 37.71
N MET A 25 11.69 17.57 37.80
CA MET A 25 10.66 18.08 36.87
C MET A 25 11.14 18.09 35.41
N MET A 26 12.42 18.41 35.16
CA MET A 26 12.98 18.37 33.81
C MET A 26 13.04 16.93 33.27
N PHE A 27 13.39 15.94 34.09
CA PHE A 27 13.37 14.53 33.70
C PHE A 27 11.96 14.04 33.38
N ASP A 28 10.97 14.35 34.22
CA ASP A 28 9.57 13.97 33.99
C ASP A 28 9.05 14.58 32.68
N LEU A 29 9.26 15.88 32.47
CA LEU A 29 8.89 16.57 31.23
C LEU A 29 9.61 16.00 29.99
N THR A 30 10.89 15.63 30.14
CA THR A 30 11.66 15.04 29.04
C THR A 30 11.13 13.64 28.69
N TYR A 31 10.78 12.84 29.70
CA TYR A 31 10.19 11.52 29.50
C TYR A 31 8.80 11.59 28.85
N GLU A 32 7.93 12.48 29.32
CA GLU A 32 6.62 12.73 28.70
C GLU A 32 6.77 13.13 27.23
N LYS A 33 7.69 14.05 26.94
CA LYS A 33 7.97 14.51 25.58
C LYS A 33 8.55 13.39 24.70
N GLN A 34 9.43 12.55 25.23
CA GLN A 34 9.94 11.38 24.51
C GLN A 34 8.82 10.40 24.19
N MET A 35 7.91 10.17 25.13
CA MET A 35 6.75 9.29 24.92
C MET A 35 5.79 9.85 23.86
N GLU A 36 5.55 11.17 23.87
CA GLU A 36 4.73 11.84 22.86
C GLU A 36 5.37 11.76 21.46
N ASN A 37 6.68 12.04 21.37
CA ASN A 37 7.42 11.90 20.11
C ASN A 37 7.36 10.46 19.57
N ALA A 38 7.57 9.46 20.42
CA ALA A 38 7.50 8.06 20.02
C ALA A 38 6.10 7.68 19.52
N LYS A 39 5.03 8.17 20.17
CA LYS A 39 3.65 7.97 19.70
C LYS A 39 3.43 8.62 18.33
N GLN A 40 3.94 9.83 18.13
CA GLN A 40 3.82 10.55 16.88
C GLN A 40 4.59 9.87 15.75
N GLU A 41 5.81 9.40 16.03
CA GLU A 41 6.62 8.62 15.09
C GLU A 41 5.89 7.35 14.67
N TRP A 42 5.41 6.54 15.63
CA TRP A 42 4.67 5.32 15.30
C TRP A 42 3.38 5.59 14.53
N PHE A 43 2.67 6.67 14.85
CA PHE A 43 1.50 7.07 14.10
C PHE A 43 1.86 7.46 12.66
N ASN A 44 2.91 8.26 12.48
CA ASN A 44 3.38 8.68 11.16
C ASN A 44 3.86 7.48 10.34
N ASP A 45 4.63 6.58 10.94
CA ASP A 45 5.12 5.36 10.30
C ASP A 45 3.94 4.48 9.84
N GLY A 46 2.95 4.28 10.71
CA GLY A 46 1.75 3.51 10.36
C GLY A 46 0.91 4.16 9.25
N VAL A 47 0.84 5.50 9.21
CA VAL A 47 0.14 6.24 8.14
C VAL A 47 0.89 6.11 6.81
N GLU A 48 2.22 6.24 6.82
CA GLU A 48 3.04 6.11 5.60
C GLU A 48 3.01 4.67 5.07
N GLU A 49 3.13 3.67 5.95
CA GLU A 49 3.01 2.26 5.58
C GLU A 49 1.64 1.96 5.00
N GLY A 50 0.55 2.34 5.68
CA GLY A 50 -0.81 2.13 5.19
C GLY A 50 -1.08 2.83 3.85
N ARG A 51 -0.51 4.03 3.64
CA ARG A 51 -0.60 4.75 2.36
C ARG A 51 0.18 4.03 1.26
N ALA A 52 1.38 3.56 1.55
CA ALA A 52 2.22 2.84 0.60
C ALA A 52 1.58 1.50 0.18
N GLU A 53 1.09 0.73 1.15
CA GLU A 53 0.37 -0.53 0.91
C GLU A 53 -0.91 -0.30 0.11
N GLY A 54 -1.71 0.71 0.48
CA GLY A 54 -2.95 1.03 -0.22
C GLY A 54 -2.71 1.47 -1.67
N TYR A 55 -1.67 2.27 -1.91
CA TYR A 55 -1.30 2.67 -3.27
C TYR A 55 -0.82 1.48 -4.10
N SER A 56 0.07 0.66 -3.54
CA SER A 56 0.61 -0.54 -4.22
C SER A 56 -0.52 -1.52 -4.57
N SER A 57 -1.39 -1.82 -3.61
CA SER A 57 -2.53 -2.72 -3.80
C SER A 57 -3.50 -2.19 -4.85
N GLY A 58 -3.82 -0.89 -4.82
CA GLY A 58 -4.71 -0.28 -5.81
C GLY A 58 -4.15 -0.30 -7.24
N ILE A 59 -2.83 -0.09 -7.40
CA ILE A 59 -2.16 -0.23 -8.70
C ILE A 59 -2.21 -1.68 -9.20
N ALA A 60 -1.95 -2.65 -8.32
CA ALA A 60 -1.98 -4.07 -8.66
C ALA A 60 -3.38 -4.53 -9.07
N GLU A 61 -4.41 -4.18 -8.28
CA GLU A 61 -5.81 -4.50 -8.57
C GLU A 61 -6.27 -3.84 -9.88
N GLY A 62 -5.96 -2.55 -10.06
CA GLY A 62 -6.30 -1.83 -11.29
C GLY A 62 -5.64 -2.43 -12.55
N ARG A 63 -4.39 -2.89 -12.44
CA ARG A 63 -3.70 -3.60 -13.52
C ARG A 63 -4.37 -4.94 -13.81
N ALA A 64 -4.68 -5.73 -12.77
CA ALA A 64 -5.32 -7.03 -12.92
C ALA A 64 -6.69 -6.90 -13.61
N GLU A 65 -7.51 -5.94 -13.19
CA GLU A 65 -8.80 -5.67 -13.80
C GLU A 65 -8.65 -5.19 -15.26
N GLY A 66 -7.64 -4.38 -15.56
CA GLY A 66 -7.32 -3.96 -16.93
C GLY A 66 -7.01 -5.15 -17.85
N TYR A 67 -6.13 -6.05 -17.42
CA TYR A 67 -5.82 -7.27 -18.18
C TYR A 67 -7.00 -8.21 -18.27
N ARG A 68 -7.79 -8.36 -17.21
CA ARG A 68 -9.01 -9.17 -17.22
C ARG A 68 -9.98 -8.73 -18.31
N ARG A 69 -10.16 -7.41 -18.49
CA ARG A 69 -11.01 -6.86 -19.57
C ARG A 69 -10.43 -7.12 -20.95
N LEU A 70 -9.12 -7.00 -21.11
CA LEU A 70 -8.42 -7.25 -22.37
C LEU A 70 -8.51 -8.74 -22.76
N VAL A 71 -8.20 -9.65 -21.83
CA VAL A 71 -8.32 -11.10 -21.97
C VAL A 71 -9.75 -11.49 -22.38
N ASN A 72 -10.76 -11.00 -21.65
CA ASN A 72 -12.16 -11.25 -22.01
C ASN A 72 -12.51 -10.75 -23.41
N SER A 73 -11.95 -9.61 -23.82
CA SER A 73 -12.17 -9.06 -25.16
C SER A 73 -11.52 -9.91 -26.25
N ILE A 74 -10.35 -10.49 -25.98
CA ILE A 74 -9.65 -11.39 -26.89
C ILE A 74 -10.37 -12.73 -26.98
N ILE A 75 -10.75 -13.35 -25.85
CA ILE A 75 -11.54 -14.60 -25.81
C ILE A 75 -12.80 -14.46 -26.68
N LYS A 76 -13.58 -13.40 -26.46
CA LYS A 76 -14.82 -13.14 -27.22
C LYS A 76 -14.58 -12.98 -28.73
N LYS A 77 -13.45 -12.42 -29.14
CA LYS A 77 -13.10 -12.24 -30.56
C LYS A 77 -12.55 -13.52 -31.18
N LEU A 78 -11.79 -14.31 -30.42
CA LEU A 78 -11.24 -15.59 -30.83
C LEU A 78 -12.36 -16.63 -31.02
N GLN A 79 -13.34 -16.66 -30.12
CA GLN A 79 -14.57 -17.47 -30.28
C GLN A 79 -15.39 -17.08 -31.53
N LYS A 80 -15.20 -15.87 -32.06
CA LYS A 80 -15.79 -15.41 -33.35
C LYS A 80 -14.88 -15.71 -34.55
N ASN A 81 -13.83 -16.51 -34.38
CA ASN A 81 -12.85 -16.87 -35.40
C ASN A 81 -12.13 -15.67 -36.04
N LYS A 82 -11.91 -14.59 -35.29
CA LYS A 82 -11.13 -13.43 -35.77
C LYS A 82 -9.64 -13.74 -35.73
N SER A 83 -8.90 -13.26 -36.74
CA SER A 83 -7.45 -13.38 -36.76
C SER A 83 -6.80 -12.42 -35.76
N LEU A 84 -5.53 -12.66 -35.44
CA LEU A 84 -4.78 -11.81 -34.53
C LEU A 84 -4.73 -10.35 -35.03
N GLU A 85 -4.54 -10.15 -36.34
CA GLU A 85 -4.45 -8.83 -36.96
C GLU A 85 -5.78 -8.07 -36.84
N GLN A 86 -6.90 -8.77 -37.04
CA GLN A 86 -8.23 -8.18 -36.85
C GLN A 86 -8.50 -7.84 -35.39
N ILE A 87 -8.04 -8.69 -34.46
CA ILE A 87 -8.18 -8.44 -33.02
C ILE A 87 -7.38 -7.20 -32.62
N ALA A 88 -6.14 -7.08 -33.09
CA ALA A 88 -5.26 -5.95 -32.84
C ALA A 88 -5.88 -4.64 -33.37
N ASP A 89 -6.35 -4.65 -34.62
CA ASP A 89 -7.02 -3.50 -35.25
C ASP A 89 -8.29 -3.07 -34.48
N GLU A 90 -9.16 -4.02 -34.11
CA GLU A 90 -10.39 -3.72 -33.37
C GLU A 90 -10.13 -3.21 -31.94
N LEU A 91 -9.05 -3.68 -31.32
CA LEU A 91 -8.63 -3.22 -30.00
C LEU A 91 -7.82 -1.92 -30.08
N LYS A 92 -7.45 -1.48 -31.29
CA LYS A 92 -6.56 -0.33 -31.54
C LYS A 92 -5.21 -0.48 -30.85
N GLU A 93 -4.71 -1.71 -30.82
CA GLU A 93 -3.45 -2.11 -30.21
C GLU A 93 -2.53 -2.69 -31.26
N SER A 94 -1.22 -2.71 -30.98
CA SER A 94 -0.25 -3.31 -31.90
C SER A 94 -0.32 -4.84 -31.85
N VAL A 95 0.01 -5.50 -32.96
CA VAL A 95 0.05 -6.97 -33.03
C VAL A 95 1.06 -7.52 -32.02
N GLU A 96 2.21 -6.86 -31.87
CA GLU A 96 3.26 -7.22 -30.91
C GLU A 96 2.78 -7.16 -29.46
N THR A 97 1.88 -6.22 -29.16
CA THR A 97 1.32 -6.04 -27.81
C THR A 97 0.31 -7.13 -27.48
N ILE A 98 -0.52 -7.51 -28.46
CA ILE A 98 -1.59 -8.50 -28.30
C ILE A 98 -1.09 -9.94 -28.41
N GLN A 99 -0.08 -10.21 -29.26
CA GLN A 99 0.45 -11.55 -29.56
C GLN A 99 0.67 -12.42 -28.31
N PRO A 100 1.46 -11.99 -27.29
CA PRO A 100 1.69 -12.84 -26.11
C PRO A 100 0.41 -13.15 -25.33
N ILE A 101 -0.55 -12.22 -25.27
CA ILE A 101 -1.84 -12.44 -24.59
C ILE A 101 -2.70 -13.40 -25.41
N TYR A 102 -2.71 -13.24 -26.73
CA TYR A 102 -3.43 -14.11 -27.65
C TYR A 102 -2.95 -15.56 -27.56
N ASP A 103 -1.64 -15.79 -27.50
CA ASP A 103 -1.06 -17.13 -27.40
C ASP A 103 -1.44 -17.83 -26.09
N ILE A 104 -1.42 -17.10 -24.96
CA ILE A 104 -1.89 -17.61 -23.67
C ILE A 104 -3.39 -17.95 -23.76
N VAL A 105 -4.22 -17.03 -24.27
CA VAL A 105 -5.67 -17.27 -24.40
C VAL A 105 -5.95 -18.53 -25.24
N LYS A 106 -5.21 -18.72 -26.35
CA LYS A 106 -5.39 -19.86 -27.26
C LYS A 106 -4.99 -21.20 -26.61
N LYS A 107 -4.01 -21.21 -25.71
CA LYS A 107 -3.58 -22.38 -24.94
C LYS A 107 -4.68 -22.91 -24.01
N HIS A 108 -5.55 -22.02 -23.51
CA HIS A 108 -6.66 -22.34 -22.60
C HIS A 108 -7.97 -22.71 -23.31
N ALA A 109 -7.95 -22.89 -24.63
CA ALA A 109 -9.10 -23.39 -25.37
C ALA A 109 -9.41 -24.86 -25.00
N PRO A 110 -10.69 -25.28 -24.88
CA PRO A 110 -11.92 -24.52 -25.15
C PRO A 110 -12.60 -23.93 -23.90
N GLU A 111 -12.08 -24.19 -22.69
CA GLU A 111 -12.75 -23.82 -21.42
C GLU A 111 -12.68 -22.31 -21.15
N TYR A 112 -11.61 -21.64 -21.61
CA TYR A 112 -11.39 -20.18 -21.54
C TYR A 112 -11.72 -19.57 -20.17
N ASP A 113 -11.06 -20.06 -19.11
CA ASP A 113 -11.18 -19.45 -17.79
C ASP A 113 -10.46 -18.09 -17.72
N ALA A 114 -11.26 -17.02 -17.70
CA ALA A 114 -10.73 -15.65 -17.77
C ALA A 114 -9.84 -15.32 -16.55
N ASP A 115 -10.13 -15.89 -15.38
CA ASP A 115 -9.34 -15.71 -14.17
C ASP A 115 -7.94 -16.30 -14.32
N THR A 116 -7.86 -17.59 -14.64
CA THR A 116 -6.59 -18.31 -14.82
C THR A 116 -5.75 -17.68 -15.93
N ILE A 117 -6.37 -17.32 -17.06
CA ILE A 117 -5.66 -16.67 -18.17
C ILE A 117 -5.13 -15.30 -17.74
N THR A 118 -5.90 -14.51 -16.98
CA THR A 118 -5.46 -13.20 -16.51
C THR A 118 -4.26 -13.32 -15.58
N THR A 119 -4.25 -14.32 -14.69
CA THR A 119 -3.10 -14.60 -13.82
C THR A 119 -1.86 -14.97 -14.62
N GLU A 120 -1.96 -15.89 -15.59
CA GLU A 120 -0.81 -16.27 -16.44
C GLU A 120 -0.28 -15.08 -17.26
N VAL A 121 -1.17 -14.20 -17.75
CA VAL A 121 -0.78 -12.95 -18.43
C VAL A 121 -0.04 -12.00 -17.50
N LEU A 122 -0.50 -11.82 -16.26
CA LEU A 122 0.16 -10.96 -15.27
C LEU A 122 1.55 -11.48 -14.93
N GLU A 123 1.68 -12.78 -14.65
CA GLU A 123 2.97 -13.44 -14.36
C GLU A 123 3.95 -13.31 -15.52
N ALA A 124 3.50 -13.52 -16.77
CA ALA A 124 4.33 -13.34 -17.95
C ALA A 124 4.86 -11.90 -18.08
N ARG A 125 4.02 -10.90 -17.80
CA ARG A 125 4.39 -9.46 -17.86
C ARG A 125 5.28 -9.00 -16.70
N GLU A 126 5.24 -9.69 -15.57
CA GLU A 126 6.17 -9.43 -14.46
C GLU A 126 7.55 -10.00 -14.75
N ASN A 127 7.63 -11.20 -15.35
CA ASN A 127 8.89 -11.82 -15.75
C ASN A 127 9.62 -11.04 -16.86
N GLU A 128 8.92 -10.28 -17.71
CA GLU A 128 9.54 -9.39 -18.71
C GLU A 128 10.23 -8.15 -18.11
N LYS A 129 9.96 -7.81 -16.85
CA LYS A 129 10.51 -6.62 -16.17
C LYS A 129 11.77 -6.90 -15.35
N VAL A 130 12.14 -8.17 -15.21
CA VAL A 130 13.33 -8.67 -14.48
C VAL A 130 14.47 -8.89 -15.46
#